data_AF-Q3TDF9-F1
#
_entry.id   AF-Q3TDF9-F1
#
_cell.length_a   1.000
_cell.length_b   1.000
_cell.length_c   1.000
_cell.angle_alpha   90.00
_cell.angle_beta   90.00
_cell.angle_gamma   90.00
#
_symmetry.space_group_name_H-M   'P 1'
#
loop_
_entity.id
_entity.type
_entity.pdbx_description
1 polymer ?
#
loop_
_entity_poly.entity_id
_entity_poly.type
_entity_poly.pdbx_seq_one_letter_code
_entity_poly.pdbx_strand_id
1 'polypeptide(L)'
;MAAPRGPGLFLIPALLGLLGVAWCSLSFGVSRDDDLLLPYPLARRRPSRDCARVRSGSPEQESWPPPPTNHGASHHAAVRTFVSHFEGRAVAGHLTRVADPLRTFSVLEPGGAGGCAQKRRATVEDTAVPAGCRIAQNGGFFRMSTGECLGNVVSDGRLVSSSGGLQNAQFGIRRDGTIVTGYLSEEEVLDPVNPFVQLLSGVVWLIRNGNIYINESQAIECDETQETGSFSKFVNVMSARTAVGHDREGQLILFHADGQTEQRGLNLWEMAEFLRQQDVVNAINLDGGGSATFVLNGTLASYPSDHCQDNMWRCPRQVSTVVCVHEPRSQPPDCSGHGTCVDGHCECTSHFWRGEACSELDCGPSNCSQHGLCTETGCHCDAGWTGSNCSEECPLGWYGPGCQRPCQCEHQCSCDPQTGNCSISQVRQCLQPTEATPRAGELASFTRTTWLALTLTLIFLLLISTGVNVSLFLGSRAERNRHLDGDYVYHPLQEVNGEALTAEKEHTEETSNPFKD
;
A
#
# COMPACT_ATOMS: atom_id res chain seq x y z
N MET A 1 78.60 -21.59 24.86
CA MET A 1 78.22 -22.27 23.60
C MET A 1 76.81 -21.80 23.25
N ALA A 2 76.73 -20.66 22.54
CA ALA A 2 76.18 -20.51 21.16
C ALA A 2 74.63 -20.63 21.14
N ALA A 3 73.82 -19.57 21.34
CA ALA A 3 73.45 -18.43 20.45
C ALA A 3 72.39 -18.80 19.36
N PRO A 4 71.57 -17.87 18.80
CA PRO A 4 70.86 -16.70 19.39
C PRO A 4 69.49 -16.31 18.69
N ARG A 5 68.93 -15.13 19.07
CA ARG A 5 67.99 -14.20 18.35
C ARG A 5 66.51 -14.63 18.26
N GLY A 6 65.48 -13.79 18.45
CA GLY A 6 65.32 -12.33 18.53
C GLY A 6 63.84 -11.99 18.19
N PRO A 7 63.33 -10.78 18.51
CA PRO A 7 61.91 -10.51 18.80
C PRO A 7 61.13 -9.84 17.64
N GLY A 8 59.79 -9.81 17.74
CA GLY A 8 58.93 -9.04 16.82
C GLY A 8 57.57 -8.68 17.43
N LEU A 9 57.39 -7.37 17.66
CA LEU A 9 56.14 -6.67 17.97
C LEU A 9 54.99 -7.02 16.99
N PHE A 10 53.75 -7.09 17.47
CA PHE A 10 52.61 -6.35 16.89
C PHE A 10 51.54 -6.10 17.95
N LEU A 11 51.42 -4.83 18.34
CA LEU A 11 50.24 -4.18 18.91
C LEU A 11 49.30 -3.80 17.75
N ILE A 12 47.98 -4.02 17.90
CA ILE A 12 46.85 -3.12 17.57
C ILE A 12 45.50 -3.91 17.59
N PRO A 13 44.37 -3.27 17.97
CA PRO A 13 43.35 -3.85 18.83
C PRO A 13 42.00 -4.14 18.14
N ALA A 14 41.12 -4.73 18.95
CA ALA A 14 39.69 -4.89 18.74
C ALA A 14 38.97 -3.57 18.36
N LEU A 15 38.33 -3.53 17.20
CA LEU A 15 37.21 -2.64 16.88
C LEU A 15 36.57 -3.05 15.54
N LEU A 16 35.70 -4.06 15.57
CA LEU A 16 34.79 -4.40 14.47
C LEU A 16 33.53 -5.04 15.07
N GLY A 17 32.88 -4.25 15.91
CA GLY A 17 31.60 -4.56 16.54
C GLY A 17 30.87 -3.26 16.77
N LEU A 18 30.56 -2.55 15.69
CA LEU A 18 29.69 -1.37 15.62
C LEU A 18 29.59 -0.91 14.14
N LEU A 19 29.13 -1.80 13.28
CA LEU A 19 28.45 -1.37 12.05
C LEU A 19 27.05 -1.96 12.15
N GLY A 20 26.27 -1.38 13.07
CA GLY A 20 24.83 -1.42 12.95
C GLY A 20 24.50 -0.92 11.56
N VAL A 21 23.71 -1.70 10.85
CA VAL A 21 23.14 -1.38 9.56
C VAL A 21 22.29 -0.13 9.77
N ALA A 22 22.92 1.05 9.68
CA ALA A 22 22.22 2.27 9.38
C ALA A 22 21.76 2.10 7.94
N TRP A 23 20.57 1.52 7.77
CA TRP A 23 19.73 1.94 6.66
C TRP A 23 19.69 3.46 6.75
N CYS A 24 20.46 4.13 5.89
CA CYS A 24 20.13 5.47 5.47
C CYS A 24 18.75 5.36 4.82
N SER A 25 17.70 5.44 5.64
CA SER A 25 16.53 6.19 5.24
C SER A 25 17.09 7.52 4.75
N LEU A 26 17.07 7.72 3.43
CA LEU A 26 17.15 9.04 2.85
C LEU A 26 16.01 9.82 3.50
N SER A 27 16.33 10.50 4.60
CA SER A 27 15.38 11.32 5.32
C SER A 27 15.11 12.49 4.38
N PHE A 28 14.01 12.39 3.64
CA PHE A 28 13.39 13.54 3.01
C PHE A 28 13.33 14.64 4.08
N GLY A 29 13.74 15.86 3.72
CA GLY A 29 13.90 16.94 4.68
C GLY A 29 12.65 17.10 5.55
N VAL A 30 12.84 17.46 6.82
CA VAL A 30 11.69 17.77 7.69
C VAL A 30 11.01 19.02 7.15
N SER A 31 9.70 18.96 6.94
CA SER A 31 8.86 20.11 6.59
C SER A 31 9.05 21.27 7.59
N ARG A 32 8.94 22.50 7.10
CA ARG A 32 8.96 23.72 7.93
C ARG A 32 7.58 24.10 8.48
N ASP A 33 6.53 23.37 8.13
CA ASP A 33 5.14 23.66 8.51
C ASP A 33 4.73 25.10 8.18
N ASP A 34 5.13 25.61 7.00
CA ASP A 34 5.03 27.03 6.64
C ASP A 34 3.83 27.40 5.76
N ASP A 35 3.14 26.42 5.16
CA ASP A 35 1.84 26.63 4.52
C ASP A 35 0.69 26.19 5.45
N LEU A 36 0.29 27.08 6.35
CA LEU A 36 -0.78 26.82 7.34
C LEU A 36 -2.13 27.31 6.85
N LEU A 37 -3.10 26.39 6.81
CA LEU A 37 -4.50 26.67 6.49
C LEU A 37 -5.39 26.31 7.68
N LEU A 38 -5.61 27.28 8.56
CA LEU A 38 -6.32 27.07 9.82
C LEU A 38 -7.77 27.59 9.71
N PRO A 39 -8.79 26.76 10.01
CA PRO A 39 -10.18 27.20 10.04
C PRO A 39 -10.47 28.11 11.24
N TYR A 40 -9.79 27.89 12.35
CA TYR A 40 -9.93 28.66 13.59
C TYR A 40 -8.58 29.26 13.99
N PRO A 41 -8.55 30.51 14.50
CA PRO A 41 -7.31 31.15 14.93
C PRO A 41 -6.65 30.40 16.10
N LEU A 42 -5.34 30.59 16.28
CA LEU A 42 -4.55 30.02 17.38
C LEU A 42 -5.16 30.42 18.74
N ALA A 43 -5.98 29.53 19.30
CA ALA A 43 -6.84 29.85 20.43
C ALA A 43 -6.06 30.35 21.67
N ARG A 44 -6.44 31.53 22.17
CA ARG A 44 -6.48 31.75 23.62
C ARG A 44 -7.45 30.70 24.19
N ARG A 45 -7.03 29.97 25.23
CA ARG A 45 -7.88 29.02 25.99
C ARG A 45 -9.25 29.65 26.25
N ARG A 46 -10.31 29.13 25.63
CA ARG A 46 -11.69 29.39 26.05
C ARG A 46 -12.39 28.07 26.40
N PRO A 47 -13.36 28.09 27.33
CA PRO A 47 -14.16 26.92 27.68
C PRO A 47 -15.00 26.48 26.48
N SER A 48 -15.20 25.17 26.33
CA SER A 48 -15.94 24.51 25.24
C SER A 48 -17.46 24.75 25.28
N ARG A 49 -17.92 26.01 25.28
CA ARG A 49 -19.33 26.30 25.59
C ARG A 49 -20.07 27.29 24.69
N ASP A 50 -19.47 27.72 23.59
CA ASP A 50 -20.10 28.65 22.62
C ASP A 50 -20.26 28.02 21.22
N CYS A 51 -20.35 26.69 21.11
CA CYS A 51 -20.90 26.04 19.92
C CYS A 51 -22.20 25.36 20.36
N ALA A 52 -23.31 25.65 19.70
CA ALA A 52 -24.62 25.10 20.07
C ALA A 52 -24.55 23.57 20.16
N ARG A 53 -24.92 23.01 21.33
CA ARG A 53 -25.18 21.57 21.44
C ARG A 53 -26.35 21.22 20.52
N VAL A 54 -26.24 20.11 19.80
CA VAL A 54 -27.29 19.54 18.95
C VAL A 54 -28.65 19.70 19.63
N ARG A 55 -29.55 20.49 19.04
CA ARG A 55 -30.95 20.49 19.46
C ARG A 55 -31.55 19.18 18.97
N SER A 56 -31.81 18.27 19.90
CA SER A 56 -32.62 17.06 19.69
C SER A 56 -33.85 17.39 18.81
N GLY A 57 -33.91 16.87 17.58
CA GLY A 57 -35.11 16.99 16.74
C GLY A 57 -34.96 16.96 15.21
N SER A 58 -33.77 17.17 14.62
CA SER A 58 -33.57 17.12 13.17
C SER A 58 -32.36 16.26 12.79
N PRO A 59 -32.45 15.34 11.81
CA PRO A 59 -31.30 14.60 11.34
C PRO A 59 -30.34 15.55 10.61
N GLU A 60 -29.26 15.90 11.29
CA GLU A 60 -28.15 16.70 10.76
C GLU A 60 -27.08 15.83 10.06
N GLN A 61 -27.43 14.57 9.74
CA GLN A 61 -26.62 13.62 8.99
C GLN A 61 -27.40 13.01 7.83
N GLU A 62 -26.68 12.55 6.81
CA GLU A 62 -27.18 11.66 5.76
C GLU A 62 -26.60 10.26 5.97
N SER A 63 -27.43 9.24 5.75
CA SER A 63 -27.02 7.83 5.76
C SER A 63 -27.24 7.24 4.37
N TRP A 64 -26.24 6.55 3.85
CA TRP A 64 -26.29 5.89 2.55
C TRP A 64 -26.08 4.38 2.72
N PRO A 65 -26.93 3.54 2.10
CA PRO A 65 -26.79 2.09 2.22
C PRO A 65 -25.45 1.62 1.62
N PRO A 66 -24.94 0.47 2.08
CA PRO A 66 -23.74 -0.12 1.50
C PRO A 66 -23.94 -0.41 -0.01
N PRO A 67 -22.88 -0.27 -0.83
CA PRO A 67 -22.93 -0.62 -2.24
C PRO A 67 -23.32 -2.10 -2.43
N PRO A 68 -24.10 -2.44 -3.47
CA PRO A 68 -24.49 -3.82 -3.72
C PRO A 68 -23.26 -4.71 -3.94
N THR A 69 -23.21 -5.84 -3.22
CA THR A 69 -22.12 -6.82 -3.30
C THR A 69 -22.20 -7.58 -4.62
N ASN A 70 -21.51 -7.11 -5.66
CA ASN A 70 -21.29 -7.89 -6.87
C ASN A 70 -20.11 -8.85 -6.65
N HIS A 71 -20.42 -10.11 -6.36
CA HIS A 71 -19.46 -11.22 -6.35
C HIS A 71 -18.85 -11.37 -7.75
N GLY A 72 -17.74 -10.69 -8.02
CA GLY A 72 -17.05 -10.65 -9.31
C GLY A 72 -16.70 -9.25 -9.83
N ALA A 73 -17.14 -8.17 -9.16
CA ALA A 73 -16.65 -6.83 -9.45
C ALA A 73 -15.27 -6.64 -8.82
N SER A 74 -14.31 -6.15 -9.61
CA SER A 74 -12.95 -5.85 -9.13
C SER A 74 -13.02 -4.91 -7.92
N HIS A 75 -12.48 -5.35 -6.78
CA HIS A 75 -12.32 -4.54 -5.56
C HIS A 75 -11.24 -3.45 -5.70
N HIS A 76 -10.66 -3.28 -6.89
CA HIS A 76 -9.62 -2.30 -7.14
C HIS A 76 -10.17 -0.88 -7.02
N ALA A 77 -9.50 -0.09 -6.20
CA ALA A 77 -9.66 1.35 -6.18
C ALA A 77 -9.17 1.93 -7.51
N ALA A 78 -10.00 2.78 -8.12
CA ALA A 78 -9.67 3.46 -9.37
C ALA A 78 -9.16 4.88 -9.04
N VAL A 79 -7.89 5.15 -9.36
CA VAL A 79 -7.29 6.48 -9.22
C VAL A 79 -7.29 7.17 -10.58
N ARG A 80 -7.88 8.37 -10.66
CA ARG A 80 -7.80 9.26 -11.82
C ARG A 80 -7.01 10.49 -11.45
N THR A 81 -5.89 10.70 -12.13
CA THR A 81 -5.15 11.97 -12.06
C THR A 81 -5.83 12.97 -12.98
N PHE A 82 -5.98 14.22 -12.53
CA PHE A 82 -6.55 15.29 -13.34
C PHE A 82 -5.66 16.53 -13.32
N VAL A 83 -5.72 17.29 -14.41
CA VAL A 83 -5.29 18.68 -14.47
C VAL A 83 -6.44 19.45 -15.10
N SER A 84 -7.17 20.20 -14.27
CA SER A 84 -8.41 20.88 -14.66
C SER A 84 -8.28 22.39 -14.49
N HIS A 85 -9.06 23.16 -15.25
CA HIS A 85 -9.00 24.62 -15.21
C HIS A 85 -10.15 25.19 -14.36
N PHE A 86 -9.79 26.05 -13.41
CA PHE A 86 -10.71 26.75 -12.51
C PHE A 86 -10.47 28.24 -12.65
N GLU A 87 -11.43 28.96 -13.23
CA GLU A 87 -11.30 30.39 -13.53
C GLU A 87 -9.99 30.73 -14.28
N GLY A 88 -9.60 29.87 -15.24
CA GLY A 88 -8.37 30.03 -16.03
C GLY A 88 -7.08 29.54 -15.35
N ARG A 89 -7.15 29.01 -14.12
CA ARG A 89 -6.00 28.47 -13.38
C ARG A 89 -5.97 26.95 -13.48
N ALA A 90 -4.85 26.37 -13.89
CA ALA A 90 -4.68 24.92 -13.91
C ALA A 90 -4.42 24.40 -12.48
N VAL A 91 -5.20 23.38 -12.07
CA VAL A 91 -5.04 22.68 -10.79
C VAL A 91 -4.89 21.20 -11.05
N ALA A 92 -3.81 20.62 -10.51
CA ALA A 92 -3.53 19.19 -10.56
C ALA A 92 -4.05 18.49 -9.30
N GLY A 93 -4.49 17.25 -9.45
CA GLY A 93 -5.00 16.47 -8.33
C GLY A 93 -5.35 15.04 -8.69
N HIS A 94 -5.93 14.34 -7.72
CA HIS A 94 -6.32 12.95 -7.81
C HIS A 94 -7.76 12.77 -7.30
N LEU A 95 -8.52 11.96 -8.03
CA LEU A 95 -9.84 11.48 -7.64
C LEU A 95 -9.79 9.96 -7.55
N THR A 96 -10.03 9.41 -6.37
CA THR A 96 -10.05 7.97 -6.12
C THR A 96 -11.49 7.52 -5.90
N ARG A 97 -11.89 6.44 -6.57
CA ARG A 97 -13.17 5.74 -6.32
C ARG A 97 -12.90 4.36 -5.76
N VAL A 98 -13.64 3.97 -4.72
CA VAL A 98 -13.46 2.69 -4.01
C VAL A 98 -14.82 2.01 -3.86
N ALA A 99 -14.96 0.84 -4.47
CA ALA A 99 -16.25 0.16 -4.58
C ALA A 99 -16.74 -0.50 -3.29
N ASP A 100 -15.84 -0.95 -2.41
CA ASP A 100 -16.18 -1.72 -1.21
C ASP A 100 -15.55 -1.14 0.07
N PRO A 101 -15.98 0.07 0.45
CA PRO A 101 -15.30 0.82 1.50
C PRO A 101 -15.38 0.14 2.87
N LEU A 102 -16.38 -0.69 3.15
CA LEU A 102 -16.46 -1.43 4.42
C LEU A 102 -15.22 -2.33 4.65
N ARG A 103 -14.71 -2.96 3.59
CA ARG A 103 -13.57 -3.90 3.68
C ARG A 103 -12.23 -3.29 3.29
N THR A 104 -12.23 -2.21 2.50
CA THR A 104 -11.01 -1.63 1.92
C THR A 104 -10.61 -0.29 2.49
N PHE A 105 -11.44 0.38 3.29
CA PHE A 105 -11.14 1.70 3.87
C PHE A 105 -10.86 1.63 5.37
N SER A 106 -9.77 2.26 5.80
CA SER A 106 -9.43 2.42 7.21
C SER A 106 -9.03 3.86 7.53
N VAL A 107 -9.40 4.32 8.72
CA VAL A 107 -8.83 5.51 9.36
C VAL A 107 -7.69 5.06 10.26
N LEU A 108 -6.49 5.58 10.02
CA LEU A 108 -5.28 5.21 10.75
C LEU A 108 -4.83 6.32 11.68
N GLU A 109 -4.30 5.93 12.84
CA GLU A 109 -3.57 6.80 13.75
C GLU A 109 -2.13 7.08 13.24
N PRO A 110 -1.53 8.24 13.59
CA PRO A 110 -0.20 8.61 13.12
C PRO A 110 0.86 7.60 13.56
N GLY A 111 1.52 6.96 12.60
CA GLY A 111 2.55 5.94 12.85
C GLY A 111 2.03 4.68 13.55
N GLY A 112 0.73 4.38 13.43
CA GLY A 112 0.10 3.16 13.95
C GLY A 112 -0.75 3.37 15.21
N ALA A 113 -1.37 2.28 15.68
CA ALA A 113 -2.31 2.28 16.79
C ALA A 113 -1.70 2.91 18.07
N GLY A 114 -2.47 3.79 18.73
CA GLY A 114 -2.02 4.57 19.88
C GLY A 114 -1.27 5.86 19.53
N GLY A 115 -1.07 6.17 18.25
CA GLY A 115 -0.44 7.40 17.78
C GLY A 115 -1.13 8.66 18.28
N CYS A 116 -2.47 8.70 18.29
CA CYS A 116 -3.23 9.84 18.79
C CYS A 116 -3.08 10.03 20.30
N ALA A 117 -3.12 8.94 21.08
CA ALA A 117 -2.93 8.99 22.53
C ALA A 117 -1.52 9.51 22.90
N GLN A 118 -0.53 9.20 22.09
CA GLN A 118 0.85 9.69 22.24
C GLN A 118 1.08 11.09 21.63
N LYS A 119 0.05 11.69 21.01
CA LYS A 119 0.14 12.96 20.28
C LYS A 119 1.25 12.95 19.23
N ARG A 120 1.44 11.80 18.59
CA ARG A 120 2.44 11.60 17.55
C ARG A 120 2.01 12.35 16.29
N ARG A 121 3.00 12.81 15.53
CA ARG A 121 2.84 13.21 14.13
C ARG A 121 3.73 12.32 13.28
N ALA A 122 3.26 11.92 12.11
CA ALA A 122 4.01 11.10 11.16
C ALA A 122 3.63 11.50 9.73
N THR A 123 4.52 11.33 8.77
CA THR A 123 4.14 11.56 7.36
C THR A 123 3.06 10.54 6.95
N VAL A 124 2.31 10.85 5.90
CA VAL A 124 1.35 9.90 5.34
C VAL A 124 2.07 8.62 4.91
N GLU A 125 3.25 8.73 4.30
CA GLU A 125 4.07 7.59 3.88
C GLU A 125 4.47 6.68 5.05
N ASP A 126 5.00 7.27 6.14
CA ASP A 126 5.43 6.54 7.34
C ASP A 126 4.27 5.80 8.03
N THR A 127 3.04 6.28 7.86
CA THR A 127 1.84 5.62 8.40
C THR A 127 1.26 4.60 7.42
N ALA A 128 1.25 4.92 6.12
CA ALA A 128 0.60 4.15 5.08
C ALA A 128 1.36 2.87 4.70
N VAL A 129 2.69 2.94 4.59
CA VAL A 129 3.55 1.81 4.22
C VAL A 129 3.42 0.63 5.18
N PRO A 130 3.61 0.78 6.50
CA PRO A 130 3.49 -0.35 7.43
C PRO A 130 2.05 -0.86 7.56
N ALA A 131 1.05 -0.04 7.22
CA ALA A 131 -0.36 -0.43 7.22
C ALA A 131 -0.82 -1.13 5.93
N GLY A 132 0.07 -1.29 4.93
CA GLY A 132 -0.27 -1.95 3.66
C GLY A 132 -1.23 -1.15 2.78
N CYS A 133 -1.25 0.18 2.90
CA CYS A 133 -2.12 1.02 2.09
C CYS A 133 -1.67 1.03 0.62
N ARG A 134 -2.61 0.78 -0.29
CA ARG A 134 -2.43 1.00 -1.73
C ARG A 134 -2.55 2.48 -2.07
N ILE A 135 -3.51 3.17 -1.46
CA ILE A 135 -3.72 4.61 -1.62
C ILE A 135 -3.88 5.20 -0.22
N ALA A 136 -3.23 6.32 0.05
CA ALA A 136 -3.41 7.03 1.30
C ALA A 136 -3.37 8.54 1.09
N GLN A 137 -4.14 9.27 1.91
CA GLN A 137 -4.03 10.72 2.02
C GLN A 137 -4.12 11.13 3.48
N ASN A 138 -3.73 12.36 3.80
CA ASN A 138 -3.91 12.89 5.15
C ASN A 138 -5.41 12.88 5.54
N GLY A 139 -5.67 12.71 6.83
CA GLY A 139 -7.01 12.63 7.38
C GLY A 139 -7.48 13.93 8.02
N GLY A 140 -7.92 13.81 9.27
CA GLY A 140 -8.52 14.89 10.04
C GLY A 140 -7.50 15.92 10.56
N PHE A 141 -8.05 16.99 11.11
CA PHE A 141 -7.29 18.11 11.67
C PHE A 141 -6.59 17.72 12.98
N PHE A 142 -5.53 18.46 13.30
CA PHE A 142 -4.77 18.28 14.52
C PHE A 142 -4.17 19.59 15.02
N ARG A 143 -3.80 19.61 16.30
CA ARG A 143 -3.11 20.77 16.88
C ARG A 143 -1.63 20.73 16.52
N MET A 144 -1.21 21.55 15.56
CA MET A 144 0.19 21.63 15.08
C MET A 144 1.24 21.74 16.19
N SER A 145 0.94 22.48 17.27
CA SER A 145 1.87 22.70 18.38
C SER A 145 2.01 21.54 19.36
N THR A 146 1.04 20.62 19.42
CA THR A 146 1.06 19.50 20.38
C THR A 146 0.98 18.13 19.74
N GLY A 147 0.56 18.02 18.47
CA GLY A 147 0.27 16.76 17.80
C GLY A 147 -1.05 16.08 18.21
N GLU A 148 -1.91 16.77 18.97
CA GLU A 148 -3.19 16.25 19.41
C GLU A 148 -4.17 16.09 18.24
N CYS A 149 -4.70 14.87 18.05
CA CYS A 149 -5.78 14.58 17.12
C CYS A 149 -7.05 15.33 17.54
N LEU A 150 -7.77 15.92 16.58
CA LEU A 150 -8.99 16.67 16.85
C LEU A 150 -10.22 15.96 16.28
N GLY A 151 -11.36 16.15 16.95
CA GLY A 151 -12.64 15.57 16.55
C GLY A 151 -12.79 14.10 16.94
N ASN A 152 -13.88 13.49 16.45
CA ASN A 152 -14.15 12.07 16.62
C ASN A 152 -13.27 11.28 15.66
N VAL A 153 -12.61 10.24 16.20
CA VAL A 153 -11.80 9.30 15.44
C VAL A 153 -12.14 7.89 15.89
N VAL A 154 -12.60 7.05 14.95
CA VAL A 154 -12.75 5.60 15.15
C VAL A 154 -11.87 4.91 14.12
N SER A 155 -10.98 4.04 14.60
CA SER A 155 -10.00 3.32 13.78
C SER A 155 -10.21 1.82 13.98
N ASP A 156 -10.63 1.12 12.92
CA ASP A 156 -10.91 -0.32 12.92
C ASP A 156 -11.82 -0.76 14.09
N GLY A 157 -12.89 0.02 14.33
CA GLY A 157 -13.89 -0.21 15.38
C GLY A 157 -13.52 0.28 16.78
N ARG A 158 -12.30 0.80 16.98
CA ARG A 158 -11.88 1.38 18.27
C ARG A 158 -12.06 2.89 18.27
N LEU A 159 -12.79 3.41 19.24
CA LEU A 159 -12.85 4.84 19.52
C LEU A 159 -11.49 5.33 20.01
N VAL A 160 -10.86 6.21 19.23
CA VAL A 160 -9.50 6.75 19.47
C VAL A 160 -9.57 8.13 20.10
N SER A 161 -10.46 8.99 19.60
CA SER A 161 -10.63 10.38 20.03
C SER A 161 -12.11 10.73 20.00
N SER A 162 -12.55 11.57 20.94
CA SER A 162 -13.89 12.14 21.00
C SER A 162 -13.82 13.65 20.94
N SER A 163 -14.74 14.26 20.20
CA SER A 163 -14.90 15.71 20.11
C SER A 163 -15.58 16.31 21.35
N GLY A 164 -16.09 15.48 22.28
CA GLY A 164 -16.87 15.94 23.44
C GLY A 164 -18.13 16.70 23.04
N GLY A 165 -18.68 16.40 21.87
CA GLY A 165 -19.88 17.02 21.31
C GLY A 165 -19.64 18.30 20.49
N LEU A 166 -18.38 18.64 20.17
CA LEU A 166 -18.06 19.72 19.22
C LEU A 166 -18.62 19.37 17.83
N GLN A 167 -19.32 20.33 17.21
CA GLN A 167 -20.03 20.18 15.94
C GLN A 167 -19.11 20.52 14.77
N ASN A 168 -18.62 19.48 14.11
CA ASN A 168 -17.85 19.54 12.87
C ASN A 168 -18.36 18.45 11.94
N ALA A 169 -18.23 18.65 10.63
CA ALA A 169 -18.61 17.65 9.65
C ALA A 169 -17.81 16.34 9.84
N GLN A 170 -18.49 15.20 9.80
CA GLN A 170 -17.92 13.88 10.03
C GLN A 170 -18.26 12.95 8.87
N PHE A 171 -17.36 11.99 8.63
CA PHE A 171 -17.53 10.93 7.67
C PHE A 171 -17.17 9.61 8.36
N GLY A 172 -18.07 8.64 8.28
CA GLY A 172 -17.85 7.33 8.89
C GLY A 172 -18.58 6.21 8.19
N ILE A 173 -18.16 4.99 8.50
CA ILE A 173 -18.76 3.75 8.03
C ILE A 173 -19.17 2.95 9.26
N ARG A 174 -20.42 2.51 9.30
CA ARG A 174 -20.96 1.65 10.36
C ARG A 174 -20.66 0.18 10.09
N ARG A 175 -20.84 -0.67 11.10
CA ARG A 175 -20.55 -2.11 11.02
C ARG A 175 -21.32 -2.83 9.90
N ASP A 176 -22.53 -2.38 9.59
CA ASP A 176 -23.33 -2.91 8.48
C ASP A 176 -22.95 -2.37 7.09
N GLY A 177 -21.92 -1.51 7.01
CA GLY A 177 -21.48 -0.88 5.77
C GLY A 177 -22.21 0.41 5.41
N THR A 178 -23.15 0.88 6.24
CA THR A 178 -23.80 2.18 6.03
C THR A 178 -22.77 3.30 6.10
N ILE A 179 -22.72 4.12 5.05
CA ILE A 179 -21.91 5.34 5.00
C ILE A 179 -22.71 6.47 5.65
N VAL A 180 -22.07 7.22 6.55
CA VAL A 180 -22.68 8.32 7.27
C VAL A 180 -21.87 9.58 7.03
N THR A 181 -22.54 10.68 6.67
CA THR A 181 -21.92 11.99 6.48
C THR A 181 -22.74 13.08 7.15
N GLY A 182 -22.11 13.99 7.89
CA GLY A 182 -22.76 15.16 8.47
C GLY A 182 -22.36 15.40 9.92
N TYR A 183 -23.28 15.96 10.71
CA TYR A 183 -23.05 16.31 12.11
C TYR A 183 -23.62 15.22 13.02
N LEU A 184 -22.78 14.70 13.93
CA LEU A 184 -23.13 13.59 14.82
C LEU A 184 -23.14 14.05 16.28
N SER A 185 -24.16 13.60 17.00
CA SER A 185 -24.18 13.68 18.46
C SER A 185 -23.26 12.64 19.09
N GLU A 186 -22.90 12.85 20.36
CA GLU A 186 -22.08 11.88 21.11
C GLU A 186 -22.81 10.54 21.28
N GLU A 187 -24.14 10.55 21.40
CA GLU A 187 -24.96 9.34 21.47
C GLU A 187 -24.91 8.52 20.17
N GLU A 188 -24.93 9.19 19.01
CA GLU A 188 -24.84 8.51 17.71
C GLU A 188 -23.44 7.93 17.44
N VAL A 189 -22.39 8.62 17.90
CA VAL A 189 -21.00 8.13 17.81
C VAL A 189 -20.79 6.89 18.68
N LEU A 190 -21.44 6.86 19.85
CA LEU A 190 -21.33 5.78 20.84
C LEU A 190 -22.40 4.69 20.70
N ASP A 191 -23.16 4.67 19.59
CA ASP A 191 -24.22 3.70 19.35
C ASP A 191 -23.69 2.25 19.42
N PRO A 192 -24.15 1.43 20.39
CA PRO A 192 -23.67 0.06 20.55
C PRO A 192 -24.31 -0.93 19.56
N VAL A 193 -25.43 -0.58 18.92
CA VAL A 193 -26.22 -1.49 18.07
C VAL A 193 -25.56 -1.62 16.71
N ASN A 194 -25.29 -0.50 16.04
CA ASN A 194 -24.60 -0.46 14.76
C ASN A 194 -23.42 0.53 14.85
N PRO A 195 -22.35 0.17 15.58
CA PRO A 195 -21.26 1.10 15.86
C PRO A 195 -20.49 1.45 14.60
N PHE A 196 -19.83 2.60 14.63
CA PHE A 196 -18.83 2.96 13.64
C PHE A 196 -17.65 1.98 13.66
N VAL A 197 -17.23 1.55 12.48
CA VAL A 197 -15.96 0.83 12.26
C VAL A 197 -14.86 1.79 11.82
N GLN A 198 -15.24 2.84 11.07
CA GLN A 198 -14.35 3.92 10.68
C GLN A 198 -15.07 5.24 10.92
N LEU A 199 -14.39 6.24 11.47
CA LEU A 199 -14.93 7.59 11.65
C LEU A 199 -13.79 8.59 11.68
N LEU A 200 -13.93 9.70 10.97
CA LEU A 200 -13.07 10.86 11.10
C LEU A 200 -13.88 12.15 11.02
N SER A 201 -13.34 13.21 11.61
CA SER A 201 -13.91 14.56 11.56
C SER A 201 -13.10 15.46 10.63
N GLY A 202 -13.81 16.26 9.85
CA GLY A 202 -13.29 17.33 9.01
C GLY A 202 -13.82 18.68 9.46
N VAL A 203 -13.81 19.66 8.55
CA VAL A 203 -14.35 21.01 8.77
C VAL A 203 -15.02 21.43 7.46
N VAL A 204 -16.27 21.87 7.52
CA VAL A 204 -17.19 22.13 6.41
C VAL A 204 -17.73 20.85 5.75
N TRP A 205 -19.05 20.69 5.78
CA TRP A 205 -19.79 19.75 4.96
C TRP A 205 -20.00 20.36 3.56
N LEU A 206 -19.29 19.84 2.56
CA LEU A 206 -19.21 20.41 1.22
C LEU A 206 -20.49 20.20 0.41
N ILE A 207 -20.97 18.95 0.39
CA ILE A 207 -22.11 18.52 -0.43
C ILE A 207 -23.03 17.70 0.45
N ARG A 208 -24.31 18.05 0.48
CA ARG A 208 -25.39 17.30 1.12
C ARG A 208 -26.44 16.91 0.08
N ASN A 209 -26.63 15.61 -0.11
CA ASN A 209 -27.60 15.04 -1.05
C ASN A 209 -27.49 15.65 -2.47
N GLY A 210 -26.26 15.78 -2.97
CA GLY A 210 -25.94 16.32 -4.30
C GLY A 210 -25.97 17.86 -4.42
N ASN A 211 -26.24 18.59 -3.33
CA ASN A 211 -26.26 20.06 -3.31
C ASN A 211 -25.10 20.62 -2.47
N ILE A 212 -24.52 21.74 -2.91
CA ILE A 212 -23.47 22.43 -2.13
C ILE A 212 -24.06 22.93 -0.81
N TYR A 213 -23.37 22.68 0.31
CA TYR A 213 -23.85 22.90 1.68
C TYR A 213 -22.90 23.77 2.55
N ILE A 214 -22.04 24.54 1.88
CA ILE A 214 -20.98 25.35 2.53
C ILE A 214 -21.56 26.51 3.35
N ASN A 215 -22.65 27.13 2.92
CA ASN A 215 -23.26 28.26 3.65
C ASN A 215 -23.84 27.80 4.99
N GLU A 216 -24.57 26.70 4.97
CA GLU A 216 -25.15 26.08 6.15
C GLU A 216 -24.06 25.60 7.10
N SER A 217 -22.99 25.00 6.55
CA SER A 217 -21.83 24.59 7.35
C SER A 217 -21.15 25.76 8.06
N GLN A 218 -21.02 26.91 7.39
CA GLN A 218 -20.48 28.13 8.02
C GLN A 218 -21.35 28.62 9.19
N ALA A 219 -22.67 28.43 9.11
CA ALA A 219 -23.60 28.81 10.17
C ALA A 219 -23.66 27.81 11.33
N ILE A 220 -23.36 26.52 11.08
CA ILE A 220 -23.43 25.45 12.09
C ILE A 220 -22.09 25.27 12.82
N GLU A 221 -20.98 25.24 12.10
CA GLU A 221 -19.65 24.98 12.66
C GLU A 221 -19.03 26.22 13.33
N CYS A 222 -19.73 27.36 13.32
CA CYS A 222 -19.34 28.61 13.97
C CYS A 222 -20.53 29.29 14.64
N ASP A 223 -20.33 29.81 15.85
CA ASP A 223 -21.24 30.79 16.47
C ASP A 223 -20.68 32.21 16.24
N GLU A 224 -21.53 33.24 16.27
CA GLU A 224 -21.25 34.64 15.92
C GLU A 224 -20.22 35.36 16.83
N THR A 225 -19.47 34.62 17.65
CA THR A 225 -18.55 35.14 18.68
C THR A 225 -17.07 35.17 18.27
N GLN A 226 -16.73 34.61 17.10
CA GLN A 226 -15.40 34.73 16.49
C GLN A 226 -15.34 35.95 15.56
N GLU A 227 -14.13 36.47 15.34
CA GLU A 227 -13.88 37.33 14.16
C GLU A 227 -14.21 36.50 12.91
N THR A 228 -15.43 36.66 12.39
CA THR A 228 -16.02 35.95 11.24
C THR A 228 -15.12 35.95 10.00
N GLY A 229 -14.12 36.81 9.94
CA GLY A 229 -13.10 36.86 8.88
C GLY A 229 -12.17 35.64 8.80
N SER A 230 -11.86 34.95 9.90
CA SER A 230 -10.90 33.83 9.87
C SER A 230 -11.46 32.56 9.22
N PHE A 231 -12.67 32.13 9.63
CA PHE A 231 -13.35 30.98 9.04
C PHE A 231 -13.79 31.27 7.59
N SER A 232 -14.31 32.46 7.33
CA SER A 232 -14.64 32.88 5.97
C SER A 232 -13.39 32.91 5.06
N LYS A 233 -12.24 33.36 5.57
CA LYS A 233 -10.96 33.24 4.85
C LYS A 233 -10.63 31.79 4.56
N PHE A 234 -10.74 30.89 5.54
CA PHE A 234 -10.50 29.46 5.34
C PHE A 234 -11.38 28.86 4.23
N VAL A 235 -12.64 29.27 4.12
CA VAL A 235 -13.56 28.79 3.07
C VAL A 235 -13.17 29.33 1.69
N ASN A 236 -12.86 30.63 1.60
CA ASN A 236 -12.72 31.34 0.34
C ASN A 236 -11.28 31.38 -0.21
N VAL A 237 -10.27 31.16 0.63
CA VAL A 237 -8.86 31.19 0.20
C VAL A 237 -8.53 29.98 -0.66
N MET A 238 -7.78 30.21 -1.74
CA MET A 238 -7.23 29.12 -2.55
C MET A 238 -6.09 28.45 -1.78
N SER A 239 -6.09 27.12 -1.74
CA SER A 239 -4.99 26.33 -1.15
C SER A 239 -5.02 24.90 -1.69
N ALA A 240 -4.10 24.06 -1.23
CA ALA A 240 -4.22 22.62 -1.38
C ALA A 240 -5.38 22.11 -0.51
N ARG A 241 -6.17 21.17 -1.03
CA ARG A 241 -7.41 20.68 -0.38
C ARG A 241 -7.53 19.18 -0.49
N THR A 242 -8.11 18.56 0.54
CA THR A 242 -8.49 17.15 0.51
C THR A 242 -9.92 16.98 0.99
N ALA A 243 -10.60 15.95 0.50
CA ALA A 243 -11.97 15.64 0.88
C ALA A 243 -12.24 14.13 0.84
N VAL A 244 -13.28 13.74 1.58
CA VAL A 244 -13.83 12.37 1.57
C VAL A 244 -15.34 12.44 1.41
N GLY A 245 -15.89 11.52 0.63
CA GLY A 245 -17.33 11.47 0.34
C GLY A 245 -17.73 10.15 -0.30
N HIS A 246 -18.91 10.14 -0.91
CA HIS A 246 -19.40 9.00 -1.69
C HIS A 246 -20.26 9.43 -2.88
N ASP A 247 -20.38 8.57 -3.89
CA ASP A 247 -21.29 8.75 -5.02
C ASP A 247 -22.65 8.06 -4.79
N ARG A 248 -23.51 8.05 -5.82
CA ARG A 248 -24.87 7.49 -5.74
C ARG A 248 -24.87 5.98 -5.57
N GLU A 249 -23.84 5.31 -6.07
CA GLU A 249 -23.67 3.87 -5.99
C GLU A 249 -23.14 3.43 -4.62
N GLY A 250 -22.78 4.38 -3.75
CA GLY A 250 -22.20 4.10 -2.44
C GLY A 250 -20.70 3.81 -2.50
N GLN A 251 -20.03 4.14 -3.62
CA GLN A 251 -18.58 4.05 -3.71
C GLN A 251 -17.96 5.22 -2.94
N LEU A 252 -16.93 4.93 -2.16
CA LEU A 252 -16.17 5.96 -1.46
C LEU A 252 -15.36 6.77 -2.47
N ILE A 253 -15.36 8.10 -2.27
CA ILE A 253 -14.63 9.07 -3.06
C ILE A 253 -13.59 9.74 -2.17
N LEU A 254 -12.32 9.66 -2.58
CA LEU A 254 -11.23 10.46 -2.01
C LEU A 254 -10.78 11.48 -3.04
N PHE A 255 -10.67 12.73 -2.61
CA PHE A 255 -10.24 13.83 -3.46
C PHE A 255 -9.03 14.53 -2.85
N HIS A 256 -8.06 14.81 -3.70
CA HIS A 256 -6.86 15.58 -3.38
C HIS A 256 -6.60 16.57 -4.51
N ALA A 257 -6.33 17.83 -4.15
CA ALA A 257 -5.85 18.84 -5.08
C ALA A 257 -4.59 19.52 -4.53
N ASP A 258 -3.55 19.57 -5.35
CA ASP A 258 -2.33 20.30 -5.04
C ASP A 258 -2.59 21.81 -5.03
N GLY A 259 -1.82 22.54 -4.23
CA GLY A 259 -1.98 23.98 -4.10
C GLY A 259 -0.94 24.60 -3.20
N GLN A 260 -1.17 25.85 -2.81
CA GLN A 260 -0.44 26.58 -1.79
C GLN A 260 -1.30 27.77 -1.37
N THR A 261 -1.45 27.99 -0.06
CA THR A 261 -2.40 28.99 0.45
C THR A 261 -2.15 30.37 -0.15
N GLU A 262 -3.22 31.02 -0.63
CA GLU A 262 -3.25 32.32 -1.32
C GLU A 262 -2.59 32.34 -2.72
N GLN A 263 -1.99 31.24 -3.19
CA GLN A 263 -1.23 31.23 -4.45
C GLN A 263 -1.78 30.27 -5.50
N ARG A 264 -2.05 29.01 -5.12
CA ARG A 264 -2.43 27.93 -6.04
C ARG A 264 -3.44 26.98 -5.40
N GLY A 265 -4.15 26.22 -6.22
CA GLY A 265 -5.14 25.24 -5.78
C GLY A 265 -6.56 25.81 -5.81
N LEU A 266 -7.41 25.36 -4.88
CA LEU A 266 -8.85 25.59 -4.89
C LEU A 266 -9.33 26.21 -3.59
N ASN A 267 -10.37 27.03 -3.67
CA ASN A 267 -11.20 27.31 -2.52
C ASN A 267 -12.25 26.18 -2.32
N LEU A 268 -13.02 26.23 -1.22
CA LEU A 268 -13.98 25.16 -0.93
C LEU A 268 -15.16 25.13 -1.91
N TRP A 269 -15.56 26.28 -2.47
CA TRP A 269 -16.65 26.38 -3.45
C TRP A 269 -16.31 25.68 -4.76
N GLU A 270 -15.11 25.94 -5.29
CA GLU A 270 -14.61 25.31 -6.50
C GLU A 270 -14.45 23.81 -6.34
N MET A 271 -13.95 23.36 -5.18
CA MET A 271 -13.86 21.94 -4.87
C MET A 271 -15.24 21.28 -4.78
N ALA A 272 -16.20 21.89 -4.10
CA ALA A 272 -17.55 21.34 -3.97
C ALA A 272 -18.26 21.24 -5.34
N GLU A 273 -18.11 22.26 -6.19
CA GLU A 273 -18.68 22.24 -7.53
C GLU A 273 -18.01 21.17 -8.42
N PHE A 274 -16.68 21.02 -8.33
CA PHE A 274 -15.97 19.95 -9.04
C PHE A 274 -16.46 18.55 -8.60
N LEU A 275 -16.53 18.30 -7.29
CA LEU A 275 -17.01 17.03 -6.75
C LEU A 275 -18.46 16.74 -7.15
N ARG A 276 -19.32 17.76 -7.13
CA ARG A 276 -20.72 17.64 -7.59
C ARG A 276 -20.81 17.23 -9.07
N GLN A 277 -19.94 17.77 -9.92
CA GLN A 277 -19.84 17.38 -11.34
C GLN A 277 -19.30 15.95 -11.53
N GLN A 278 -18.66 15.38 -10.51
CA GLN A 278 -18.22 13.97 -10.48
C GLN A 278 -19.25 13.04 -9.80
N ASP A 279 -20.53 13.46 -9.70
CA ASP A 279 -21.64 12.69 -9.11
C ASP A 279 -21.47 12.35 -7.62
N VAL A 280 -20.68 13.14 -6.89
CA VAL A 280 -20.56 13.01 -5.43
C VAL A 280 -21.85 13.49 -4.76
N VAL A 281 -22.41 12.64 -3.88
CA VAL A 281 -23.69 12.88 -3.20
C VAL A 281 -23.48 13.55 -1.86
N ASN A 282 -22.56 13.02 -1.05
CA ASN A 282 -22.14 13.66 0.19
C ASN A 282 -20.61 13.72 0.27
N ALA A 283 -20.07 14.83 0.75
CA ALA A 283 -18.64 14.98 0.98
C ALA A 283 -18.32 16.01 2.06
N ILE A 284 -17.26 15.77 2.83
CA ILE A 284 -16.71 16.71 3.81
C ILE A 284 -15.29 17.13 3.43
N ASN A 285 -14.90 18.33 3.83
CA ASN A 285 -13.52 18.79 3.66
C ASN A 285 -12.63 18.30 4.82
N LEU A 286 -11.47 17.77 4.48
CA LEU A 286 -10.44 17.31 5.41
C LEU A 286 -9.31 18.34 5.52
N ASP A 287 -8.21 17.98 6.20
CA ASP A 287 -7.09 18.90 6.41
C ASP A 287 -6.37 19.23 5.09
N GLY A 288 -5.96 20.49 4.94
CA GLY A 288 -5.46 21.07 3.68
C GLY A 288 -4.13 21.80 3.85
N GLY A 289 -3.82 22.72 2.93
CA GLY A 289 -2.54 23.45 2.92
C GLY A 289 -1.36 22.48 2.91
N GLY A 290 -0.34 22.72 3.75
CA GLY A 290 0.83 21.84 3.85
C GLY A 290 0.56 20.41 4.31
N SER A 291 -0.62 20.14 4.90
CA SER A 291 -1.01 18.77 5.26
C SER A 291 -1.47 17.95 4.05
N ALA A 292 -1.96 18.59 2.99
CA ALA A 292 -2.50 17.93 1.81
C ALA A 292 -1.44 17.03 1.16
N THR A 293 -1.65 15.72 1.25
CA THR A 293 -0.66 14.71 0.83
C THR A 293 -1.39 13.54 0.20
N PHE A 294 -0.94 13.07 -0.97
CA PHE A 294 -1.43 11.88 -1.63
C PHE A 294 -0.30 10.88 -1.86
N VAL A 295 -0.48 9.65 -1.40
CA VAL A 295 0.48 8.54 -1.47
C VAL A 295 -0.14 7.40 -2.27
N LEU A 296 0.61 6.91 -3.26
CA LEU A 296 0.20 5.80 -4.11
C LEU A 296 1.26 4.70 -4.02
N ASN A 297 0.83 3.48 -3.65
CA ASN A 297 1.69 2.32 -3.45
C ASN A 297 2.90 2.61 -2.55
N GLY A 298 2.67 3.34 -1.46
CA GLY A 298 3.71 3.68 -0.48
C GLY A 298 4.69 4.77 -0.90
N THR A 299 4.47 5.44 -2.03
CA THR A 299 5.31 6.55 -2.50
C THR A 299 4.49 7.84 -2.62
N LEU A 300 5.06 8.97 -2.19
CA LEU A 300 4.47 10.29 -2.41
C LEU A 300 4.17 10.52 -3.91
N ALA A 301 2.92 10.85 -4.22
CA ALA A 301 2.42 11.07 -5.57
C ALA A 301 1.76 12.45 -5.77
N SER A 302 1.85 13.34 -4.77
CA SER A 302 1.42 14.75 -4.83
C SER A 302 2.61 15.71 -4.77
N TYR A 303 2.34 17.01 -4.92
CA TYR A 303 3.31 18.08 -4.66
C TYR A 303 2.93 18.86 -3.38
N PRO A 304 3.51 18.49 -2.21
CA PRO A 304 3.29 19.21 -0.96
C PRO A 304 3.62 20.70 -1.08
N SER A 305 2.94 21.51 -0.27
CA SER A 305 3.14 22.96 -0.30
C SER A 305 4.10 23.47 0.76
N ASP A 306 4.41 22.70 1.80
CA ASP A 306 5.43 23.09 2.78
C ASP A 306 6.83 23.03 2.16
N HIS A 307 7.68 23.97 2.56
CA HIS A 307 9.10 23.89 2.25
C HIS A 307 9.80 22.88 3.16
N CYS A 308 10.82 22.22 2.62
CA CYS A 308 11.82 21.53 3.43
C CYS A 308 12.65 22.54 4.22
N GLN A 309 13.51 22.06 5.14
CA GLN A 309 14.51 22.93 5.78
C GLN A 309 15.40 23.69 4.78
N ASP A 310 15.68 23.07 3.63
CA ASP A 310 16.15 23.77 2.44
C ASP A 310 14.96 24.42 1.73
N ASN A 311 14.98 25.76 1.63
CA ASN A 311 13.91 26.56 1.02
C ASN A 311 13.65 26.26 -0.45
N MET A 312 14.54 25.52 -1.13
CA MET A 312 14.37 25.18 -2.53
C MET A 312 13.34 24.06 -2.75
N TRP A 313 13.28 23.10 -1.83
CA TRP A 313 12.52 21.86 -2.01
C TRP A 313 11.21 21.87 -1.20
N ARG A 314 10.24 21.09 -1.66
CA ARG A 314 8.97 20.89 -0.95
C ARG A 314 8.96 19.54 -0.25
N CYS A 315 8.41 19.49 0.96
CA CYS A 315 8.42 18.32 1.81
C CYS A 315 7.03 18.01 2.37
N PRO A 316 6.63 16.74 2.48
CA PRO A 316 5.37 16.38 3.09
C PRO A 316 5.38 16.71 4.59
N ARG A 317 4.25 17.18 5.10
CA ARG A 317 4.06 17.45 6.52
C ARG A 317 3.89 16.15 7.30
N GLN A 318 4.42 16.13 8.52
CA GLN A 318 4.03 15.12 9.49
C GLN A 318 2.62 15.45 10.00
N VAL A 319 1.64 14.64 9.64
CA VAL A 319 0.21 14.82 9.95
C VAL A 319 -0.21 13.92 11.12
N SER A 320 -1.50 13.98 11.44
CA SER A 320 -2.12 13.18 12.49
C SER A 320 -2.77 11.92 11.90
N THR A 321 -4.08 11.88 11.71
CA THR A 321 -4.73 10.71 11.12
C THR A 321 -4.48 10.62 9.62
N VAL A 322 -4.56 9.41 9.09
CA VAL A 322 -4.41 9.09 7.67
C VAL A 322 -5.62 8.29 7.24
N VAL A 323 -6.18 8.60 6.08
CA VAL A 323 -7.19 7.73 5.45
C VAL A 323 -6.48 6.81 4.46
N CYS A 324 -6.76 5.52 4.59
CA CYS A 324 -6.04 4.45 3.91
C CYS A 324 -7.03 3.59 3.13
N VAL A 325 -6.69 3.32 1.87
CA VAL A 325 -7.34 2.31 1.05
C VAL A 325 -6.37 1.17 0.86
N HIS A 326 -6.78 -0.02 1.25
CA HIS A 326 -6.00 -1.25 1.16
C HIS A 326 -6.84 -2.39 0.57
N GLU A 327 -6.20 -3.50 0.21
CA GLU A 327 -6.91 -4.70 -0.18
C GLU A 327 -7.75 -5.24 1.00
N PRO A 328 -8.88 -5.92 0.75
CA PRO A 328 -9.67 -6.51 1.83
C PRO A 328 -8.80 -7.39 2.72
N ARG A 329 -8.79 -7.14 4.04
CA ARG A 329 -8.00 -7.94 4.99
C ARG A 329 -8.66 -9.29 5.19
N SER A 330 -7.88 -10.37 5.16
CA SER A 330 -8.34 -11.70 5.55
C SER A 330 -8.62 -11.77 7.05
N GLN A 331 -9.42 -12.74 7.46
CA GLN A 331 -9.60 -13.09 8.87
C GLN A 331 -9.11 -14.52 9.08
N PRO A 332 -7.99 -14.73 9.80
CA PRO A 332 -7.10 -13.76 10.44
C PRO A 332 -6.23 -12.97 9.43
N PRO A 333 -5.71 -11.78 9.82
CA PRO A 333 -5.03 -10.84 8.92
C PRO A 333 -3.72 -11.35 8.30
N ASP A 334 -3.19 -12.47 8.77
CA ASP A 334 -1.97 -13.11 8.29
C ASP A 334 -2.19 -14.54 7.78
N CYS A 335 -3.45 -14.98 7.65
CA CYS A 335 -3.78 -16.37 7.32
C CYS A 335 -3.03 -17.37 8.22
N SER A 336 -2.92 -17.06 9.51
CA SER A 336 -2.16 -17.81 10.52
C SER A 336 -0.68 -18.00 10.19
N GLY A 337 -0.12 -17.19 9.28
CA GLY A 337 1.24 -17.34 8.77
C GLY A 337 1.41 -18.44 7.72
N HIS A 338 0.31 -19.06 7.27
CA HIS A 338 0.31 -20.26 6.42
C HIS A 338 -0.45 -20.07 5.10
N GLY A 339 -0.74 -18.82 4.73
CA GLY A 339 -1.45 -18.47 3.51
C GLY A 339 -1.12 -17.06 3.01
N THR A 340 -1.64 -16.76 1.83
CA THR A 340 -1.67 -15.42 1.24
C THR A 340 -3.10 -14.92 1.22
N CYS A 341 -3.32 -13.68 1.67
CA CYS A 341 -4.62 -13.04 1.60
C CYS A 341 -4.93 -12.61 0.16
N VAL A 342 -6.02 -13.12 -0.40
CA VAL A 342 -6.53 -12.78 -1.73
C VAL A 342 -8.01 -12.42 -1.59
N ASP A 343 -8.36 -11.16 -1.91
CA ASP A 343 -9.74 -10.63 -1.80
C ASP A 343 -10.44 -10.92 -0.46
N GLY A 344 -9.69 -10.83 0.64
CA GLY A 344 -10.20 -11.07 2.00
C GLY A 344 -10.35 -12.54 2.38
N HIS A 345 -9.90 -13.47 1.52
CA HIS A 345 -9.86 -14.91 1.80
C HIS A 345 -8.40 -15.38 1.89
N CYS A 346 -8.17 -16.44 2.65
CA CYS A 346 -6.84 -17.04 2.76
C CYS A 346 -6.64 -18.13 1.72
N GLU A 347 -5.69 -17.93 0.81
CA GLU A 347 -5.15 -18.99 -0.03
C GLU A 347 -3.96 -19.63 0.68
N CYS A 348 -4.13 -20.85 1.20
CA CYS A 348 -3.07 -21.53 1.95
C CYS A 348 -1.88 -21.91 1.06
N THR A 349 -0.66 -21.59 1.49
CA THR A 349 0.57 -21.76 0.69
C THR A 349 1.07 -23.21 0.64
N SER A 350 0.61 -24.06 1.57
CA SER A 350 0.95 -25.48 1.64
C SER A 350 -0.31 -26.35 1.57
N HIS A 351 -0.17 -27.53 0.99
CA HIS A 351 -1.23 -28.54 0.94
C HIS A 351 -1.52 -29.18 2.32
N PHE A 352 -0.68 -28.88 3.32
CA PHE A 352 -0.87 -29.34 4.69
C PHE A 352 -1.62 -28.35 5.58
N TRP A 353 -1.92 -27.14 5.10
CA TRP A 353 -2.70 -26.14 5.84
C TRP A 353 -4.04 -25.94 5.15
N ARG A 354 -5.11 -25.95 5.93
CA ARG A 354 -6.48 -25.79 5.44
C ARG A 354 -7.34 -24.97 6.39
N GLY A 355 -8.60 -24.83 5.99
CA GLY A 355 -9.60 -24.02 6.69
C GLY A 355 -9.52 -22.55 6.26
N GLU A 356 -10.56 -21.80 6.57
CA GLU A 356 -10.70 -20.38 6.19
C GLU A 356 -9.54 -19.50 6.66
N ALA A 357 -8.85 -19.94 7.72
CA ALA A 357 -7.75 -19.24 8.36
C ALA A 357 -6.36 -19.83 8.07
N CYS A 358 -6.27 -20.92 7.30
CA CYS A 358 -5.07 -21.75 7.19
C CYS A 358 -4.48 -22.19 8.54
N SER A 359 -5.32 -22.36 9.56
CA SER A 359 -4.92 -22.75 10.92
C SER A 359 -5.03 -24.24 11.19
N GLU A 360 -5.70 -24.99 10.31
CA GLU A 360 -5.86 -26.43 10.47
C GLU A 360 -4.76 -27.16 9.72
N LEU A 361 -4.02 -27.99 10.45
CA LEU A 361 -3.03 -28.87 9.87
C LEU A 361 -3.72 -30.14 9.35
N ASP A 362 -3.62 -30.40 8.04
CA ASP A 362 -4.17 -31.56 7.35
C ASP A 362 -3.10 -32.21 6.47
N CYS A 363 -2.39 -33.20 7.01
CA CYS A 363 -1.39 -33.95 6.27
C CYS A 363 -1.94 -35.03 5.31
N GLY A 364 -3.24 -35.00 4.98
CA GLY A 364 -3.87 -35.99 4.11
C GLY A 364 -4.42 -37.21 4.87
N PRO A 365 -4.61 -38.36 4.20
CA PRO A 365 -5.33 -39.52 4.76
C PRO A 365 -4.76 -39.96 6.11
N SER A 366 -5.64 -40.04 7.12
CA SER A 366 -5.28 -40.44 8.49
C SER A 366 -4.07 -39.71 9.09
N ASN A 367 -3.79 -38.48 8.66
CA ASN A 367 -2.71 -37.65 9.16
C ASN A 367 -1.32 -38.32 9.03
N CYS A 368 -0.81 -38.44 7.80
CA CYS A 368 0.39 -39.23 7.43
C CYS A 368 0.18 -40.74 7.40
N SER A 369 -0.99 -41.21 6.95
CA SER A 369 -1.30 -42.63 6.74
C SER A 369 -1.09 -43.53 7.96
N GLN A 370 -1.06 -42.96 9.18
CA GLN A 370 -0.68 -43.65 10.43
C GLN A 370 0.77 -44.18 10.44
N HIS A 371 1.61 -43.71 9.53
CA HIS A 371 3.00 -44.10 9.34
C HIS A 371 3.94 -42.89 9.47
N GLY A 372 3.54 -41.90 10.26
CA GLY A 372 4.35 -40.74 10.52
C GLY A 372 3.67 -39.71 11.43
N LEU A 373 4.40 -38.64 11.66
CA LEU A 373 3.96 -37.49 12.45
C LEU A 373 3.74 -36.29 11.54
N CYS A 374 2.54 -35.72 11.58
CA CYS A 374 2.22 -34.50 10.87
C CYS A 374 2.75 -33.28 11.64
N THR A 375 3.52 -32.45 10.94
CA THR A 375 4.15 -31.24 11.49
C THR A 375 3.91 -30.06 10.57
N GLU A 376 4.30 -28.86 10.99
CA GLU A 376 4.16 -27.61 10.21
C GLU A 376 4.87 -27.65 8.84
N THR A 377 5.87 -28.53 8.68
CA THR A 377 6.59 -28.73 7.41
C THR A 377 6.12 -29.95 6.61
N GLY A 378 5.07 -30.63 7.07
CA GLY A 378 4.50 -31.84 6.46
C GLY A 378 4.72 -33.11 7.27
N CYS A 379 4.58 -34.25 6.60
CA CYS A 379 4.74 -35.56 7.22
C CYS A 379 6.19 -35.94 7.46
N HIS A 380 6.51 -36.28 8.71
CA HIS A 380 7.72 -37.00 9.07
C HIS A 380 7.40 -38.50 9.16
N CYS A 381 7.79 -39.25 8.15
CA CYS A 381 7.50 -40.67 8.07
C CYS A 381 8.33 -41.50 9.04
N ASP A 382 7.66 -42.48 9.64
CA ASP A 382 8.26 -43.53 10.45
C ASP A 382 9.20 -44.40 9.60
N ALA A 383 10.01 -45.22 10.26
CA ALA A 383 10.91 -46.11 9.56
C ALA A 383 10.14 -47.11 8.69
N GLY A 384 10.60 -47.29 7.45
CA GLY A 384 9.96 -48.17 6.47
C GLY A 384 8.96 -47.48 5.54
N TRP A 385 8.68 -46.19 5.75
CA TRP A 385 7.70 -45.43 4.98
C TRP A 385 8.26 -44.13 4.41
N THR A 386 7.72 -43.70 3.27
CA THR A 386 8.07 -42.48 2.53
C THR A 386 6.88 -41.95 1.73
N GLY A 387 7.12 -40.93 0.90
CA GLY A 387 6.08 -40.17 0.20
C GLY A 387 5.59 -38.97 1.01
N SER A 388 4.84 -38.07 0.36
CA SER A 388 4.38 -36.82 0.97
C SER A 388 3.44 -37.01 2.16
N ASN A 389 2.77 -38.17 2.24
CA ASN A 389 1.81 -38.55 3.28
C ASN A 389 2.14 -39.91 3.94
N CYS A 390 3.37 -40.41 3.80
CA CYS A 390 3.82 -41.70 4.35
C CYS A 390 3.00 -42.92 3.91
N SER A 391 2.39 -42.87 2.72
CA SER A 391 1.61 -44.01 2.18
C SER A 391 2.45 -45.01 1.40
N GLU A 392 3.71 -44.69 1.10
CA GLU A 392 4.59 -45.52 0.30
C GLU A 392 5.58 -46.26 1.19
N GLU A 393 5.75 -47.57 1.00
CA GLU A 393 6.83 -48.33 1.65
C GLU A 393 8.19 -47.92 1.08
N CYS A 394 9.28 -48.14 1.82
CA CYS A 394 10.61 -47.80 1.32
C CYS A 394 10.92 -48.48 0.00
N PRO A 395 11.48 -47.74 -0.98
CA PRO A 395 11.98 -48.35 -2.20
C PRO A 395 13.10 -49.33 -1.87
N LEU A 396 13.22 -50.38 -2.70
CA LEU A 396 14.24 -51.40 -2.53
C LEU A 396 15.63 -50.78 -2.43
N GLY A 397 16.41 -51.21 -1.43
CA GLY A 397 17.74 -50.69 -1.16
C GLY A 397 17.80 -49.48 -0.23
N TRP A 398 16.67 -49.02 0.31
CA TRP A 398 16.59 -47.93 1.30
C TRP A 398 15.83 -48.34 2.55
N TYR A 399 16.16 -47.73 3.69
CA TYR A 399 15.56 -48.03 4.99
C TYR A 399 15.57 -46.82 5.94
N GLY A 400 14.89 -46.98 7.07
CA GLY A 400 14.83 -45.99 8.14
C GLY A 400 13.77 -44.91 7.91
N PRO A 401 13.68 -43.90 8.81
CA PRO A 401 12.68 -42.84 8.73
C PRO A 401 12.77 -42.07 7.40
N GLY A 402 11.64 -41.94 6.69
CA GLY A 402 11.59 -41.32 5.36
C GLY A 402 12.49 -41.99 4.30
N CYS A 403 12.95 -43.22 4.55
CA CYS A 403 13.83 -44.00 3.67
C CYS A 403 15.11 -43.26 3.25
N GLN A 404 15.68 -42.46 4.16
CA GLN A 404 16.85 -41.62 3.87
C GLN A 404 18.19 -42.36 3.96
N ARG A 405 18.20 -43.65 4.34
CA ARG A 405 19.43 -44.44 4.55
C ARG A 405 19.53 -45.58 3.53
N PRO A 406 20.66 -45.75 2.84
CA PRO A 406 20.85 -46.86 1.90
C PRO A 406 21.19 -48.17 2.64
N CYS A 407 20.64 -49.30 2.20
CA CYS A 407 20.95 -50.64 2.72
C CYS A 407 22.44 -50.96 2.54
N GLN A 408 23.08 -51.52 3.56
CA GLN A 408 24.49 -51.92 3.54
C GLN A 408 24.66 -53.46 3.47
N CYS A 409 23.79 -54.12 2.72
CA CYS A 409 23.85 -55.58 2.53
C CYS A 409 24.82 -55.94 1.40
N GLU A 410 25.41 -57.14 1.46
CA GLU A 410 26.24 -57.66 0.38
C GLU A 410 25.49 -57.63 -0.95
N HIS A 411 26.19 -57.28 -2.03
CA HIS A 411 25.64 -57.16 -3.39
C HIS A 411 24.45 -56.18 -3.55
N GLN A 412 24.32 -55.16 -2.69
CA GLN A 412 23.23 -54.16 -2.76
C GLN A 412 21.82 -54.79 -2.66
N CYS A 413 21.72 -55.93 -1.96
CA CYS A 413 20.45 -56.62 -1.75
C CYS A 413 19.48 -55.78 -0.89
N SER A 414 18.19 -56.01 -1.10
CA SER A 414 17.11 -55.45 -0.28
C SER A 414 17.31 -55.82 1.19
N CYS A 415 17.10 -54.83 2.06
CA CYS A 415 17.14 -55.00 3.51
C CYS A 415 15.75 -54.74 4.11
N ASP A 416 15.58 -55.08 5.38
CA ASP A 416 14.37 -54.71 6.14
C ASP A 416 14.15 -53.17 6.06
N PRO A 417 13.00 -52.69 5.55
CA PRO A 417 12.72 -51.26 5.38
C PRO A 417 12.78 -50.43 6.68
N GLN A 418 12.53 -51.04 7.84
CA GLN A 418 12.50 -50.34 9.11
C GLN A 418 13.87 -50.30 9.78
N THR A 419 14.54 -51.45 9.82
CA THR A 419 15.75 -51.69 10.64
C THR A 419 17.04 -51.70 9.83
N GLY A 420 16.96 -51.94 8.52
CA GLY A 420 18.12 -52.11 7.66
C GLY A 420 18.77 -53.49 7.75
N ASN A 421 18.14 -54.45 8.42
CA ASN A 421 18.69 -55.79 8.63
C ASN A 421 18.63 -56.63 7.34
N CYS A 422 19.74 -57.28 7.00
CA CYS A 422 19.90 -58.11 5.81
C CYS A 422 19.38 -59.56 5.99
N SER A 423 18.94 -59.93 7.20
CA SER A 423 18.53 -61.32 7.51
C SER A 423 17.14 -61.72 7.01
N ILE A 424 16.39 -60.83 6.34
CA ILE A 424 15.04 -61.10 5.78
C ILE A 424 15.12 -61.62 4.34
N SER A 425 16.29 -62.07 3.89
CA SER A 425 16.50 -62.66 2.56
C SER A 425 15.90 -64.07 2.43
N GLN A 426 14.60 -64.23 2.61
CA GLN A 426 13.87 -65.30 1.95
C GLN A 426 13.32 -64.78 0.62
N VAL A 427 14.09 -65.10 -0.43
CA VAL A 427 13.70 -65.28 -1.84
C VAL A 427 13.98 -64.10 -2.81
N ARG A 428 15.18 -64.18 -3.42
CA ARG A 428 15.49 -64.04 -4.87
C ARG A 428 15.25 -62.72 -5.63
N GLN A 429 15.25 -61.56 -4.99
CA GLN A 429 15.33 -60.29 -5.74
C GLN A 429 16.39 -59.34 -5.14
N CYS A 430 17.62 -59.82 -5.01
CA CYS A 430 18.72 -58.89 -5.21
C CYS A 430 18.67 -58.54 -6.70
N LEU A 431 18.60 -57.26 -7.06
CA LEU A 431 18.81 -56.85 -8.44
C LEU A 431 20.13 -57.49 -8.88
N GLN A 432 20.05 -58.54 -9.70
CA GLN A 432 21.24 -59.03 -10.36
C GLN A 432 21.79 -57.83 -11.14
N PRO A 433 23.10 -57.56 -11.07
CA PRO A 433 23.69 -56.74 -12.10
C PRO A 433 23.39 -57.49 -13.39
N THR A 434 22.51 -56.94 -14.22
CA THR A 434 22.60 -57.29 -15.63
C THR A 434 24.01 -56.87 -16.00
N GLU A 435 24.81 -57.85 -16.40
CA GLU A 435 26.07 -57.63 -17.11
C GLU A 435 25.75 -56.93 -18.44
N ALA A 436 25.34 -55.69 -18.37
CA ALA A 436 25.91 -54.67 -19.22
C ALA A 436 26.85 -53.91 -18.30
N THR A 437 28.06 -54.44 -18.13
CA THR A 437 29.21 -53.55 -18.03
C THR A 437 29.25 -52.79 -19.37
N PRO A 438 28.88 -51.49 -19.46
CA PRO A 438 29.68 -50.68 -20.36
C PRO A 438 31.08 -50.79 -19.78
N ARG A 439 32.03 -51.25 -20.59
CA ARG A 439 33.43 -51.27 -20.20
C ARG A 439 33.76 -49.92 -19.56
N ALA A 440 34.15 -49.93 -18.28
CA ALA A 440 34.95 -48.86 -17.71
C ALA A 440 36.28 -48.89 -18.47
N GLY A 441 36.26 -48.24 -19.63
CA GLY A 441 37.16 -48.46 -20.76
C GLY A 441 36.70 -47.79 -22.04
N GLU A 442 35.48 -47.23 -22.12
CA GLU A 442 35.03 -46.41 -23.26
C GLU A 442 34.42 -45.03 -22.91
N LEU A 443 34.57 -44.54 -21.68
CA LEU A 443 34.32 -43.12 -21.35
C LEU A 443 35.54 -42.40 -20.72
N ALA A 444 36.73 -42.92 -21.00
CA ALA A 444 38.00 -42.28 -20.68
C ALA A 444 38.91 -42.27 -21.92
N SER A 445 38.36 -41.87 -23.06
CA SER A 445 39.12 -41.43 -24.24
C SER A 445 38.67 -40.05 -24.67
N PHE A 446 38.35 -39.18 -23.71
CA PHE A 446 38.32 -37.74 -23.99
C PHE A 446 39.77 -37.26 -24.07
N THR A 447 40.34 -37.35 -25.28
CA THR A 447 41.64 -36.78 -25.62
C THR A 447 41.71 -35.34 -25.12
N ARG A 448 42.89 -34.89 -24.70
CA ARG A 448 43.16 -33.49 -24.27
C ARG A 448 42.51 -32.43 -25.19
N THR A 449 42.35 -32.76 -26.47
CA THR A 449 41.69 -31.97 -27.51
C THR A 449 40.19 -31.76 -27.30
N THR A 450 39.44 -32.70 -26.74
CA THR A 450 37.99 -32.56 -26.53
C THR A 450 37.68 -31.73 -25.28
N TRP A 451 38.50 -31.84 -24.22
CA TRP A 451 38.46 -30.90 -23.09
C TRP A 451 38.88 -29.49 -23.51
N LEU A 452 39.89 -29.35 -24.36
CA LEU A 452 40.26 -28.06 -24.96
C LEU A 452 39.12 -27.49 -25.82
N ALA A 453 38.45 -28.32 -26.63
CA ALA A 453 37.32 -27.89 -27.44
C ALA A 453 36.13 -27.43 -26.57
N LEU A 454 35.77 -28.19 -25.53
CA LEU A 454 34.67 -27.83 -24.61
C LEU A 454 34.97 -26.56 -23.81
N THR A 455 36.20 -26.39 -23.34
CA THR A 455 36.60 -25.18 -22.62
C THR A 455 36.63 -23.96 -23.54
N LEU A 456 37.12 -24.11 -24.78
CA LEU A 456 37.10 -23.04 -25.78
C LEU A 456 35.68 -22.67 -26.21
N THR A 457 34.78 -23.63 -26.39
CA THR A 457 33.37 -23.33 -26.70
C THR A 457 32.68 -22.65 -25.52
N LEU A 458 32.93 -23.06 -24.28
CA LEU A 458 32.37 -22.40 -23.10
C LEU A 458 32.88 -20.95 -22.97
N ILE A 459 34.18 -20.73 -23.17
CA ILE A 459 34.78 -19.39 -23.15
C ILE A 459 34.20 -18.52 -24.28
N PHE A 460 34.03 -19.07 -25.47
CA PHE A 460 33.42 -18.36 -26.60
C PHE A 460 31.98 -17.95 -26.32
N LEU A 461 31.17 -18.85 -25.74
CA LEU A 461 29.81 -18.54 -25.32
C LEU A 461 29.77 -17.48 -24.22
N LEU A 462 30.73 -17.52 -23.28
CA LEU A 462 30.84 -16.51 -22.23
C LEU A 462 31.21 -15.14 -22.80
N LEU A 463 32.10 -15.09 -23.80
CA LEU A 463 32.48 -13.86 -24.50
C LEU A 463 31.34 -13.29 -25.34
N ILE A 464 30.52 -14.13 -25.97
CA ILE A 464 29.29 -13.67 -26.64
C ILE A 464 28.32 -13.09 -25.62
N SER A 465 28.08 -13.79 -24.51
CA SER A 465 27.17 -13.33 -23.46
C SER A 465 27.61 -12.00 -22.86
N THR A 466 28.91 -11.84 -22.56
CA THR A 466 29.44 -10.57 -22.07
C THR A 466 29.38 -9.48 -23.15
N GLY A 467 29.67 -9.80 -24.41
CA GLY A 467 29.55 -8.87 -25.54
C GLY A 467 28.11 -8.37 -25.75
N VAL A 468 27.12 -9.25 -25.65
CA VAL A 468 25.69 -8.89 -25.73
C VAL A 468 25.28 -8.03 -24.54
N ASN A 469 25.68 -8.39 -23.32
CA ASN A 469 25.38 -7.59 -22.13
C ASN A 469 26.04 -6.20 -22.17
N VAL A 470 27.29 -6.10 -22.66
CA VAL A 470 27.98 -4.82 -22.85
C VAL A 470 27.32 -4.00 -23.96
N SER A 471 26.88 -4.63 -25.05
CA SER A 471 26.17 -3.95 -26.14
C SER A 471 24.79 -3.45 -25.72
N LEU A 472 24.05 -4.21 -24.90
CA LEU A 472 22.79 -3.77 -24.29
C LEU A 472 23.03 -2.61 -23.32
N PHE A 473 24.09 -2.68 -22.50
CA PHE A 473 24.42 -1.62 -21.56
C PHE A 473 24.86 -0.33 -22.27
N LEU A 474 25.72 -0.43 -23.29
CA LEU A 474 26.16 0.71 -24.11
C LEU A 474 25.04 1.23 -25.01
N GLY A 475 24.17 0.36 -25.54
CA GLY A 475 22.96 0.72 -26.26
C GLY A 475 22.01 1.54 -25.38
N SER A 476 21.76 1.09 -24.14
CA SER A 476 20.96 1.86 -23.17
C SER A 476 21.59 3.22 -22.83
N ARG A 477 22.92 3.33 -22.88
CA ARG A 477 23.65 4.58 -22.63
C ARG A 477 23.61 5.52 -23.84
N ALA A 478 23.65 4.99 -25.06
CA ALA A 478 23.51 5.76 -26.29
C ALA A 478 22.08 6.26 -26.49
N GLU A 479 21.08 5.46 -26.10
CA GLU A 479 19.65 5.84 -26.12
C GLU A 479 19.34 6.87 -25.04
N ARG A 480 19.95 6.76 -23.85
CA ARG A 480 19.88 7.77 -22.78
C ARG A 480 20.57 9.09 -23.15
N ASN A 481 21.68 9.05 -23.90
CA ASN A 481 22.35 10.26 -24.39
C ASN A 481 21.65 10.90 -25.60
N ARG A 482 20.89 10.15 -26.41
CA ARG A 482 20.04 10.71 -27.48
C ARG A 482 18.79 11.40 -26.93
N HIS A 483 18.31 11.01 -25.75
CA HIS A 483 17.17 11.68 -25.09
C HIS A 483 17.53 13.02 -24.41
N LEU A 484 18.81 13.41 -24.40
CA LEU A 484 19.29 14.67 -23.81
C LEU A 484 19.60 15.76 -24.86
N ASP A 485 19.46 15.48 -26.16
CA ASP A 485 19.75 16.43 -27.23
C ASP A 485 18.74 16.29 -28.39
N GLY A 486 17.46 16.53 -28.09
CA GLY A 486 16.36 16.49 -29.04
C GLY A 486 15.57 17.78 -29.00
N ASP A 487 15.80 18.64 -30.00
CA ASP A 487 15.00 19.83 -30.31
C ASP A 487 13.51 19.47 -30.33
N TYR A 488 12.72 20.20 -29.54
CA TYR A 488 11.27 20.06 -29.49
C TYR A 488 10.66 20.49 -30.83
N VAL A 489 10.16 19.53 -31.61
CA VAL A 489 9.30 19.80 -32.77
C VAL A 489 7.83 19.68 -32.33
N TYR A 490 7.11 20.79 -32.45
CA TYR A 490 5.70 20.91 -32.10
C TYR A 490 4.84 20.22 -33.18
N HIS A 491 4.03 19.22 -32.80
CA HIS A 491 2.97 18.67 -33.64
C HIS A 491 1.60 19.16 -33.14
N PRO A 492 0.85 19.95 -33.94
CA PRO A 492 -0.50 20.36 -33.57
C PRO A 492 -1.47 19.16 -33.53
N LEU A 493 -2.21 19.05 -32.43
CA LEU A 493 -3.31 18.09 -32.25
C LEU A 493 -4.55 18.55 -33.04
N GLN A 494 -4.64 18.10 -34.29
CA GLN A 494 -5.91 17.97 -35.00
C GLN A 494 -5.93 16.57 -35.61
N GLU A 495 -6.75 15.69 -35.04
CA GLU A 495 -7.39 14.52 -35.66
C GLU A 495 -7.79 13.49 -34.58
N VAL A 496 -8.74 13.85 -33.71
CA VAL A 496 -9.64 12.87 -33.09
C VAL A 496 -11.03 13.49 -33.03
N ASN A 497 -11.66 13.61 -34.20
CA ASN A 497 -13.11 13.55 -34.33
C ASN A 497 -13.37 12.82 -35.64
N GLY A 498 -13.79 11.57 -35.52
CA GLY A 498 -14.26 10.81 -36.66
C GLY A 498 -15.58 11.40 -37.14
N GLU A 499 -15.54 12.08 -38.27
CA GLU A 499 -16.68 12.24 -39.16
C GLU A 499 -16.17 12.39 -40.60
N ALA A 500 -16.67 11.52 -41.47
CA ALA A 500 -16.30 11.45 -42.87
C ALA A 500 -16.72 12.71 -43.61
N LEU A 501 -15.80 13.35 -44.32
CA LEU A 501 -16.16 14.28 -45.39
C LEU A 501 -15.39 13.97 -46.67
N THR A 502 -16.20 13.67 -47.68
CA THR A 502 -15.91 13.74 -49.10
C THR A 502 -15.23 15.06 -49.48
N ALA A 503 -14.24 14.94 -50.35
CA ALA A 503 -13.47 16.03 -50.93
C ALA A 503 -14.34 17.08 -51.65
N GLU A 504 -13.99 18.37 -51.50
CA GLU A 504 -13.83 19.30 -52.63
C GLU A 504 -13.13 20.64 -52.25
N LYS A 505 -12.05 20.94 -52.98
CA LYS A 505 -11.52 22.23 -53.49
C LYS A 505 -11.42 23.50 -52.60
N GLU A 506 -10.17 23.82 -52.24
CA GLU A 506 -9.39 25.00 -52.67
C GLU A 506 -10.10 26.35 -52.91
N HIS A 507 -9.90 27.32 -52.01
CA HIS A 507 -9.63 28.71 -52.38
C HIS A 507 -8.92 29.51 -51.28
N THR A 508 -7.84 30.16 -51.71
CA THR A 508 -7.01 31.18 -51.07
C THR A 508 -7.80 32.47 -50.78
N GLU A 509 -7.65 33.06 -49.60
CA GLU A 509 -7.60 34.52 -49.46
C GLU A 509 -7.04 34.98 -48.09
N GLU A 510 -6.16 35.97 -48.17
CA GLU A 510 -5.43 36.65 -47.10
C GLU A 510 -6.34 37.56 -46.27
N THR A 511 -6.01 37.77 -44.98
CA THR A 511 -6.03 39.08 -44.26
C THR A 511 -5.80 38.82 -42.76
N SER A 512 -4.63 39.16 -42.21
CA SER A 512 -4.20 40.47 -41.70
C SER A 512 -4.44 40.63 -40.20
N ASN A 513 -3.32 40.54 -39.49
CA ASN A 513 -3.08 40.79 -38.07
C ASN A 513 -3.07 42.31 -37.77
N PRO A 514 -3.76 42.83 -36.73
CA PRO A 514 -3.48 44.15 -36.19
C PRO A 514 -2.67 44.06 -34.88
N PHE A 515 -1.50 44.70 -34.94
CA PHE A 515 -0.44 44.85 -33.95
C PHE A 515 -0.94 45.31 -32.56
N LYS A 516 -0.35 44.82 -31.46
CA LYS A 516 0.91 45.33 -30.89
C LYS A 516 0.83 46.83 -30.58
N ASP A 517 0.45 47.12 -29.34
CA ASP A 517 1.16 48.01 -28.42
C ASP A 517 1.01 47.45 -27.00
#